data_AF-A0A357LH03-F1
#
_entry.id   AF-A0A357LH03-F1
#
_cell.length_a   1.000
_cell.length_b   1.000
_cell.length_c   1.000
_cell.angle_alpha   90.00
_cell.angle_beta   90.00
_cell.angle_gamma   90.00
#
_symmetry.space_group_name_H-M   'P 1'
#
loop_
_entity.id
_entity.type
_entity.pdbx_description
1 polymer ?
#
loop_
_entity_poly.entity_id
_entity_poly.type
_entity_poly.pdbx_seq_one_letter_code
_entity_poly.pdbx_strand_id
1 'polypeptide(L)' 'GQATAYKTGQLAILRLRAKAEAELGEKFDLRKFHELILGNGAMPLGILERTVDEWIAKEKAA' A
#
# COMPACT_ATOMS: atom_id res chain seq x y z
N GLY A 1 -13.59 14.90 -14.25
CA GLY A 1 -12.88 14.64 -12.98
C GLY A 1 -12.22 13.27 -12.90
N GLN A 2 -11.46 12.85 -13.93
CA GLN A 2 -10.71 11.57 -13.91
C GLN A 2 -9.19 11.76 -13.80
N ALA A 3 -8.65 12.93 -14.16
CA ALA A 3 -7.23 13.24 -14.02
C ALA A 3 -6.78 13.37 -12.56
N THR A 4 -7.67 13.81 -11.66
CA THR A 4 -7.41 13.80 -10.21
C THR A 4 -7.41 12.39 -9.65
N ALA A 5 -8.29 11.49 -10.09
CA ALA A 5 -8.33 10.12 -9.58
C ALA A 5 -7.03 9.34 -9.87
N TYR A 6 -6.48 9.47 -11.08
CA TYR A 6 -5.21 8.83 -11.44
C TYR A 6 -4.01 9.37 -10.64
N LYS A 7 -3.86 10.71 -10.58
CA LYS A 7 -2.80 11.31 -9.76
C LYS A 7 -2.99 11.01 -8.27
N THR A 8 -4.22 10.98 -7.78
CA THR A 8 -4.53 10.67 -6.38
C THR A 8 -4.21 9.21 -6.04
N GLY A 9 -4.54 8.27 -6.93
CA GLY A 9 -4.19 6.85 -6.76
C GLY A 9 -2.67 6.63 -6.73
N GLN A 10 -1.94 7.22 -7.69
CA GLN A 10 -0.47 7.09 -7.72
C GLN A 10 0.18 7.74 -6.49
N LEU A 11 -0.25 8.95 -6.09
CA LEU A 11 0.27 9.62 -4.89
C LEU A 11 -0.03 8.83 -3.63
N ALA A 12 -1.19 8.19 -3.55
CA ALA A 12 -1.55 7.41 -2.38
C ALA A 12 -0.77 6.09 -2.30
N ILE A 13 -0.51 5.40 -3.42
CA ILE A 13 0.39 4.24 -3.44
C ILE A 13 1.80 4.63 -2.97
N LEU A 14 2.32 5.79 -3.42
CA LEU A 14 3.61 6.30 -2.95
C LEU A 14 3.62 6.60 -1.44
N ARG A 15 2.55 7.19 -0.91
CA ARG A 15 2.41 7.44 0.54
C ARG A 15 2.33 6.14 1.34
N LEU A 16 1.56 5.16 0.86
CA LEU A 16 1.40 3.85 1.49
C LEU A 16 2.72 3.08 1.51
N ARG A 17 3.49 3.16 0.43
CA ARG A 17 4.83 2.60 0.37
C ARG A 17 5.75 3.24 1.41
N ALA A 18 5.81 4.57 1.45
CA ALA A 18 6.65 5.29 2.42
C ALA A 18 6.25 4.96 3.88
N LYS A 19 4.94 4.83 4.15
CA LYS A 19 4.43 4.37 5.45
C LYS A 19 4.91 2.95 5.76
N ALA A 20 4.76 2.01 4.83
CA ALA A 20 5.20 0.63 5.03
C ALA A 20 6.72 0.53 5.25
N GLU A 21 7.53 1.26 4.48
CA GLU A 21 8.98 1.33 4.64
C GLU A 21 9.36 1.89 6.03
N ALA A 22 8.70 2.95 6.49
CA ALA A 22 8.96 3.54 7.81
C ALA A 22 8.53 2.63 8.97
N GLU A 23 7.39 1.94 8.84
CA GLU A 23 6.82 1.12 9.90
C GLU A 23 7.50 -0.25 10.01
N LEU A 24 7.90 -0.85 8.89
CA LEU A 24 8.51 -2.19 8.84
C LEU A 24 10.04 -2.16 8.84
N GLY A 25 10.66 -1.07 8.39
CA GLY A 25 12.13 -0.95 8.33
C GLY A 25 12.76 -2.12 7.57
N GLU A 26 13.64 -2.87 8.23
CA GLU A 26 14.31 -4.05 7.64
C GLU A 26 13.36 -5.21 7.32
N LYS A 27 12.16 -5.25 7.91
CA LYS A 27 11.13 -6.25 7.59
C LYS A 27 10.32 -5.90 6.33
N PHE A 28 10.53 -4.71 5.76
CA PHE A 28 9.81 -4.31 4.55
C PHE A 28 10.28 -5.13 3.33
N ASP A 29 9.36 -5.87 2.71
CA ASP A 29 9.62 -6.52 1.42
C ASP A 29 8.81 -5.82 0.30
N LEU A 30 9.52 -5.17 -0.62
CA LEU A 30 8.94 -4.48 -1.78
C LEU A 30 8.17 -5.43 -2.70
N ARG A 31 8.57 -6.71 -2.79
CA ARG A 31 7.86 -7.71 -3.60
C ARG A 31 6.50 -8.01 -2.99
N LYS A 32 6.44 -8.27 -1.68
CA LYS A 32 5.17 -8.47 -0.96
C LYS A 32 4.26 -7.26 -1.07
N PHE A 33 4.83 -6.05 -0.98
CA PHE A 33 4.07 -4.82 -1.19
C PHE A 33 3.48 -4.76 -2.61
N HIS A 34 4.27 -5.02 -3.66
CA HIS A 34 3.76 -5.05 -5.03
C HIS A 34 2.73 -6.16 -5.27
N GLU A 35 2.91 -7.34 -4.67
CA GLU A 35 1.92 -8.42 -4.71
C GLU A 35 0.61 -8.00 -4.03
N LEU A 36 0.68 -7.23 -2.95
CA LEU A 36 -0.52 -6.69 -2.29
C LEU A 36 -1.25 -5.69 -3.19
N ILE A 37 -0.53 -4.80 -3.87
CA ILE A 37 -1.12 -3.80 -4.78
C ILE A 37 -1.68 -4.45 -6.04
N LEU A 38 -0.94 -5.38 -6.65
CA LEU A 38 -1.33 -6.02 -7.93
C LEU A 38 -2.32 -7.17 -7.72
N GLY A 39 -2.17 -7.94 -6.65
CA GLY A 39 -2.96 -9.14 -6.35
C GLY A 39 -4.42 -8.83 -6.00
N ASN A 40 -4.70 -7.64 -5.46
CA ASN A 40 -6.07 -7.23 -5.17
C ASN A 40 -6.78 -6.52 -6.34
N GLY A 41 -6.11 -6.30 -7.47
CA GLY A 41 -6.70 -5.68 -8.65
C GLY A 41 -7.10 -4.21 -8.47
N ALA A 42 -7.97 -3.70 -9.36
CA ALA A 42 -8.45 -2.32 -9.30
C ALA A 42 -9.47 -2.17 -8.17
N MET A 43 -9.03 -1.65 -7.02
CA MET A 43 -9.89 -1.42 -5.87
C MET A 43 -9.92 0.05 -5.41
N PRO A 44 -11.00 0.48 -4.73
CA PRO A 44 -11.09 1.83 -4.22
C PRO A 44 -9.95 2.16 -3.27
N LEU A 45 -9.45 3.39 -3.33
CA LEU A 45 -8.26 3.79 -2.57
C LEU A 45 -8.40 3.57 -1.06
N GLY A 46 -9.58 3.81 -0.49
CA GLY A 46 -9.81 3.57 0.95
C GLY A 46 -9.70 2.09 1.36
N ILE A 47 -10.01 1.16 0.45
CA ILE A 47 -9.78 -0.27 0.70
C ILE A 47 -8.28 -0.57 0.63
N LEU A 48 -7.57 0.02 -0.34
CA LEU A 48 -6.13 -0.15 -0.50
C LEU A 48 -5.35 0.30 0.74
N GLU A 49 -5.71 1.46 1.29
CA GLU A 49 -5.10 1.99 2.52
C GLU A 49 -5.30 1.02 3.69
N ARG A 50 -6.52 0.51 3.88
CA ARG A 50 -6.82 -0.45 4.95
C ARG A 50 -6.07 -1.77 4.76
N THR A 51 -6.03 -2.30 3.54
CA THR A 51 -5.32 -3.55 3.23
C THR A 51 -3.81 -3.43 3.48
N VAL A 52 -3.21 -2.29 3.14
CA VAL A 52 -1.79 -2.02 3.46
C VAL A 52 -1.58 -1.94 4.98
N ASP A 53 -2.46 -1.28 5.71
CA ASP A 53 -2.35 -1.17 7.17
C ASP A 53 -2.48 -2.52 7.88
N GLU A 54 -3.42 -3.36 7.43
CA GLU A 54 -3.58 -4.73 7.92
C GLU A 54 -2.34 -5.59 7.62
N TRP A 55 -1.75 -5.44 6.43
CA TRP A 55 -0.52 -6.13 6.05
C TRP A 55 0.68 -5.68 6.90
N ILE A 56 0.86 -4.36 7.11
CA ILE A 56 1.92 -3.82 7.97
C ILE A 56 1.78 -4.37 9.39
N ALA A 57 0.57 -4.37 9.96
CA ALA A 57 0.33 -4.90 11.30
C ALA A 57 0.69 -6.39 11.40
N LYS A 58 0.39 -7.17 10.35
CA LYS A 58 0.73 -8.59 10.27
C LYS A 58 2.24 -8.84 10.18
N GLU A 59 2.96 -8.11 9.33
CA GLU A 59 4.41 -8.25 9.19
C GLU A 59 5.18 -7.74 10.42
N LYS A 60 4.62 -6.79 11.17
CA LYS A 60 5.18 -6.39 12.48
C LYS A 60 5.05 -7.47 13.55
N ALA A 61 3.92 -8.17 13.56
CA ALA A 61 3.60 -9.21 14.54
C ALA A 61 4.30 -10.55 14.24
N ALA A 62 4.75 -10.76 13.00
CA ALA A 62 5.57 -11.90 12.57
C ALA A 62 7.04 -11.71 12.92
#